data_AF-A0A1V1W4B6-F1
#
_entry.id   AF-A0A1V1W4B6-F1
#
_cell.length_a   1.000
_cell.length_b   1.000
_cell.length_c   1.000
_cell.angle_alpha   90.00
_cell.angle_beta   90.00
_cell.angle_gamma   90.00
#
_symmetry.space_group_name_H-M   'P 1'
#
loop_
_entity.id
_entity.type
_entity.pdbx_description
1 polymer ?
#
loop_
_entity_poly.entity_id
_entity_poly.type
_entity_poly.pdbx_seq_one_letter_code
_entity_poly.pdbx_strand_id
1 'polypeptide(L)'
;MTVTYQVQVLHVDRPNWLAELRQAVAVELSDLGVHKSLSVNVTEDLLPGDAPAVAVVLVGPTAKDSGVLASGVRRAREDGLVILPVVDDLATFHAQVPESLSQFNGFEWSGQEPERRLARVVLEQLDIEERDRRVFISHKRSDGLAAAEQLHDELTHVRFSPFIDRFGVPPGGDVQGRIADALERFAFLLLLETPEAHLSDWVFDEVDYALAHAMGLLILQWPGEPTPIPGSVGIPRLKLDPTDIQSNAHNYDVLTPDAVDRIIREVEAAHAHGIVRRRRMLLRSVQEAAEGRGATCTALKDWTLEISGPRGRAIVAVSPRLPESEDLHRLDDTRDRIDPYADAVLVHAARRLDEPRRRHLEWVKGERRLELLPENAIGGEW
;
A
#
# COMPACT_ATOMS: atom_id res chain seq x y z
N MET A 1 -4.25 -21.56 8.32
CA MET A 1 -4.99 -20.85 9.40
C MET A 1 -5.15 -19.40 8.97
N THR A 2 -6.28 -18.76 9.28
CA THR A 2 -6.56 -17.36 8.92
C THR A 2 -5.93 -16.44 9.96
N VAL A 3 -5.15 -15.45 9.52
CA VAL A 3 -4.58 -14.43 10.42
C VAL A 3 -5.69 -13.47 10.83
N THR A 4 -5.85 -13.21 12.13
CA THR A 4 -6.89 -12.33 12.66
C THR A 4 -6.30 -11.00 13.12
N TYR A 5 -6.87 -9.91 12.65
CA TYR A 5 -6.62 -8.54 13.07
C TYR A 5 -7.83 -7.98 13.80
N GLN A 6 -7.64 -6.92 14.58
CA GLN A 6 -8.72 -6.34 15.39
C GLN A 6 -8.82 -4.83 15.21
N VAL A 7 -10.06 -4.33 15.24
CA VAL A 7 -10.38 -2.91 15.28
C VAL A 7 -11.27 -2.70 16.48
N GLN A 8 -10.72 -2.10 17.54
CA GLN A 8 -11.51 -1.72 18.70
C GLN A 8 -12.23 -0.42 18.38
N VAL A 9 -13.55 -0.43 18.44
CA VAL A 9 -14.34 0.77 18.20
C VAL A 9 -14.85 1.30 19.54
N LEU A 10 -14.50 2.55 19.84
CA LEU A 10 -14.93 3.25 21.03
C LEU A 10 -15.93 4.34 20.61
N HIS A 11 -17.17 4.27 21.09
CA HIS A 11 -18.16 5.33 20.89
C HIS A 11 -19.21 5.33 22.01
N VAL A 12 -20.00 6.40 22.07
CA VAL A 12 -21.17 6.47 22.98
C VAL A 12 -22.49 6.66 22.25
N ASP A 13 -22.47 7.19 21.03
CA ASP A 13 -23.65 7.64 20.29
C ASP A 13 -23.50 7.50 18.77
N ARG A 14 -22.58 6.63 18.30
CA ARG A 14 -22.31 6.38 16.87
C ARG A 14 -22.50 4.92 16.41
N PRO A 15 -23.61 4.23 16.75
CA PRO A 15 -23.82 2.84 16.34
C PRO A 15 -23.95 2.67 14.82
N ASN A 16 -24.46 3.70 14.11
CA ASN A 16 -24.58 3.66 12.65
C ASN A 16 -23.21 3.70 11.97
N TRP A 17 -22.32 4.59 12.39
CA TRP A 17 -20.95 4.66 11.85
C TRP A 17 -20.15 3.39 12.15
N LEU A 18 -20.37 2.76 13.30
CA LEU A 18 -19.79 1.45 13.60
C LEU A 18 -20.27 0.39 12.59
N ALA A 19 -21.57 0.33 12.30
CA ALA A 19 -22.12 -0.62 11.34
C ALA A 19 -21.57 -0.36 9.91
N GLU A 20 -21.53 0.90 9.51
CA GLU A 20 -20.97 1.35 8.22
C GLU A 20 -19.49 1.00 8.10
N LEU A 21 -18.67 1.30 9.12
CA LEU A 21 -17.25 0.94 9.16
C LEU A 21 -17.05 -0.58 9.09
N ARG A 22 -17.85 -1.37 9.83
CA ARG A 22 -17.75 -2.83 9.80
C ARG A 22 -18.03 -3.38 8.40
N GLN A 23 -19.05 -2.85 7.73
CA GLN A 23 -19.36 -3.22 6.35
C GLN A 23 -18.24 -2.78 5.40
N ALA A 24 -17.76 -1.55 5.52
CA ALA A 24 -16.70 -1.00 4.69
C ALA A 24 -15.41 -1.83 4.79
N VAL A 25 -14.96 -2.18 5.99
CA VAL A 25 -13.80 -3.07 6.20
C VAL A 25 -13.98 -4.42 5.50
N ALA A 26 -15.16 -5.04 5.60
CA ALA A 26 -15.42 -6.31 4.94
C ALA A 26 -15.39 -6.21 3.40
N VAL A 27 -15.88 -5.09 2.86
CA VAL A 27 -15.85 -4.83 1.42
C VAL A 27 -14.43 -4.55 0.94
N GLU A 28 -13.65 -3.71 1.63
CA GLU A 28 -12.25 -3.43 1.27
C GLU A 28 -11.38 -4.71 1.31
N LEU A 29 -11.57 -5.59 2.31
CA LEU A 29 -10.90 -6.90 2.33
C LEU A 29 -11.28 -7.80 1.14
N SER A 30 -12.51 -7.66 0.66
CA SER A 30 -13.00 -8.38 -0.51
C SER A 30 -12.41 -7.84 -1.80
N ASP A 31 -12.37 -6.51 -1.94
CA ASP A 31 -11.81 -5.78 -3.08
C ASP A 31 -10.29 -6.03 -3.20
N LEU A 32 -9.57 -6.10 -2.07
CA LEU A 32 -8.16 -6.52 -2.01
C LEU A 32 -7.95 -8.03 -2.24
N GLY A 33 -9.04 -8.81 -2.23
CA GLY A 33 -9.02 -10.25 -2.43
C GLY A 33 -8.44 -11.06 -1.25
N VAL A 34 -8.24 -10.45 -0.08
CA VAL A 34 -7.61 -11.07 1.10
C VAL A 34 -8.61 -11.68 2.08
N HIS A 35 -9.92 -11.46 1.89
CA HIS A 35 -11.02 -11.94 2.74
C HIS A 35 -11.03 -13.45 3.04
N LYS A 36 -10.31 -14.28 2.28
CA LYS A 36 -10.17 -15.73 2.53
C LYS A 36 -8.91 -16.11 3.32
N SER A 37 -7.92 -15.22 3.36
CA SER A 37 -6.59 -15.46 3.92
C SER A 37 -6.41 -14.82 5.30
N LEU A 38 -7.12 -13.72 5.56
CA LEU A 38 -7.14 -13.03 6.84
C LEU A 38 -8.55 -12.53 7.19
N SER A 39 -8.76 -12.18 8.45
CA SER A 39 -9.98 -11.55 8.94
C SER A 39 -9.65 -10.30 9.77
N VAL A 40 -10.52 -9.31 9.72
CA VAL A 40 -10.46 -8.12 10.57
C VAL A 40 -11.74 -8.07 11.41
N ASN A 41 -11.61 -8.21 12.72
CA ASN A 41 -12.75 -8.15 13.64
C ASN A 41 -12.97 -6.72 14.12
N VAL A 42 -14.06 -6.07 13.68
CA VAL A 42 -14.47 -4.73 14.10
C VAL A 42 -15.48 -4.85 15.25
N THR A 43 -15.02 -4.56 16.48
CA THR A 43 -15.78 -4.81 17.71
C THR A 43 -15.69 -3.66 18.71
N GLU A 44 -16.74 -3.49 19.51
CA GLU A 44 -16.75 -2.60 20.68
C GLU A 44 -16.12 -3.28 21.92
N ASP A 45 -16.00 -4.60 21.89
CA ASP A 45 -15.47 -5.37 22.99
C ASP A 45 -13.98 -5.08 23.21
N LEU A 46 -13.52 -5.38 24.43
CA LEU A 46 -12.09 -5.38 24.71
C LEU A 46 -11.40 -6.42 23.83
N LEU A 47 -10.25 -6.03 23.32
CA LEU A 47 -9.44 -6.86 22.44
C LEU A 47 -8.77 -7.99 23.23
N PRO A 48 -9.09 -9.26 22.95
CA PRO A 48 -8.43 -10.37 23.60
C PRO A 48 -7.11 -10.72 22.89
N GLY A 49 -6.05 -10.89 23.67
CA GLY A 49 -4.77 -11.45 23.23
C GLY A 49 -3.89 -10.49 22.43
N ASP A 50 -2.90 -11.05 21.73
CA ASP A 50 -1.83 -10.28 21.09
C ASP A 50 -2.10 -9.99 19.61
N ALA A 51 -3.36 -9.97 19.15
CA ALA A 51 -3.68 -9.67 17.74
C ALA A 51 -3.31 -8.22 17.40
N PRO A 52 -2.82 -7.90 16.17
CA PRO A 52 -2.55 -6.51 15.79
C PRO A 52 -3.86 -5.75 15.82
N ALA A 53 -3.81 -4.55 16.38
CA ALA A 53 -5.00 -3.80 16.59
C ALA A 53 -4.82 -2.30 16.47
N VAL A 54 -5.91 -1.66 16.07
CA VAL A 54 -6.08 -0.21 16.07
C VAL A 54 -7.37 0.13 16.83
N ALA A 55 -7.33 1.22 17.59
CA ALA A 55 -8.50 1.78 18.26
C ALA A 55 -9.08 2.92 17.41
N VAL A 56 -10.31 2.74 16.93
CA VAL A 56 -11.07 3.77 16.22
C VAL A 56 -12.05 4.41 17.20
N VAL A 57 -11.98 5.73 17.36
CA VAL A 57 -12.84 6.45 18.30
C VAL A 57 -13.85 7.27 17.53
N LEU A 58 -15.10 6.81 17.46
CA LEU A 58 -16.17 7.51 16.75
C LEU A 58 -16.78 8.56 17.68
N VAL A 59 -16.45 9.83 17.43
CA VAL A 59 -16.80 10.97 18.26
C VAL A 59 -18.16 11.50 17.83
N GLY A 60 -19.16 11.39 18.71
CA GLY A 60 -20.45 12.05 18.55
C GLY A 60 -20.68 13.22 19.50
N PRO A 61 -21.85 13.86 19.43
CA PRO A 61 -22.17 15.06 20.19
C PRO A 61 -21.99 14.91 21.71
N THR A 62 -22.15 13.71 22.25
CA THR A 62 -22.01 13.42 23.69
C THR A 62 -20.63 12.92 24.09
N ALA A 63 -19.70 12.78 23.12
CA ALA A 63 -18.39 12.18 23.34
C ALA A 63 -17.51 13.02 24.28
N LYS A 64 -17.51 14.35 24.15
CA LYS A 64 -16.61 15.27 24.87
C LYS A 64 -16.55 15.02 26.37
N ASP A 65 -17.72 14.89 27.00
CA ASP A 65 -17.86 14.76 28.45
C ASP A 65 -18.02 13.29 28.89
N SER A 66 -17.84 12.33 27.98
CA SER A 66 -18.00 10.91 28.27
C SER A 66 -16.81 10.34 29.03
N GLY A 67 -17.01 10.09 30.33
CA GLY A 67 -16.03 9.38 31.16
C GLY A 67 -15.75 7.93 30.70
N VAL A 68 -16.74 7.28 30.07
CA VAL A 68 -16.57 5.93 29.49
C VAL A 68 -15.61 5.99 28.30
N LEU A 69 -15.82 6.94 27.39
CA LEU A 69 -14.98 7.11 26.21
C LEU A 69 -13.55 7.48 26.60
N ALA A 70 -13.38 8.45 27.52
CA ALA A 70 -12.08 8.84 28.04
C ALA A 70 -11.34 7.65 28.72
N SER A 71 -12.06 6.77 29.41
CA SER A 71 -11.48 5.57 30.02
C SER A 71 -11.06 4.53 28.99
N GLY A 72 -11.86 4.31 27.95
CA GLY A 72 -11.52 3.43 26.83
C GLY A 72 -10.27 3.92 26.08
N VAL A 73 -10.19 5.22 25.80
CA VAL A 73 -9.04 5.86 25.14
C VAL A 73 -7.76 5.71 25.98
N ARG A 74 -7.84 5.92 27.30
CA ARG A 74 -6.69 5.70 28.20
C ARG A 74 -6.21 4.26 28.14
N ARG A 75 -7.12 3.29 28.19
CA ARG A 75 -6.76 1.87 28.11
C ARG A 75 -6.10 1.52 26.78
N ALA A 76 -6.70 1.93 25.65
CA ALA A 76 -6.10 1.72 24.33
C ALA A 76 -4.68 2.29 24.23
N ARG A 77 -4.42 3.43 24.88
CA ARG A 77 -3.09 4.03 24.96
C ARG A 77 -2.13 3.23 25.84
N GLU A 78 -2.59 2.75 27.00
CA GLU A 78 -1.81 1.90 27.91
C GLU A 78 -1.43 0.57 27.23
N ASP A 79 -2.32 0.06 26.37
CA ASP A 79 -2.11 -1.13 25.55
C ASP A 79 -1.24 -0.85 24.31
N GLY A 80 -0.78 0.39 24.11
CA GLY A 80 0.09 0.78 23.00
C GLY A 80 -0.58 0.80 21.63
N LEU A 81 -1.91 0.85 21.57
CA LEU A 81 -2.66 0.86 20.31
C LEU A 81 -2.52 2.20 19.61
N VAL A 82 -2.48 2.15 18.27
CA VAL A 82 -2.74 3.34 17.46
C VAL A 82 -4.19 3.78 17.71
N ILE A 83 -4.39 5.06 18.01
CA ILE A 83 -5.70 5.64 18.27
C ILE A 83 -6.04 6.59 17.12
N LEU A 84 -7.18 6.35 16.48
CA LEU A 84 -7.70 7.14 15.37
C LEU A 84 -9.05 7.78 15.76
N PRO A 85 -9.06 9.06 16.19
CA PRO A 85 -10.30 9.79 16.40
C PRO A 85 -11.00 10.09 15.08
N VAL A 86 -12.32 9.95 15.07
CA VAL A 86 -13.18 10.19 13.91
C VAL A 86 -14.26 11.17 14.31
N VAL A 87 -14.32 12.33 13.65
CA VAL A 87 -15.22 13.46 13.99
C VAL A 87 -16.09 13.83 12.79
N ASP A 88 -17.14 14.62 12.99
CA ASP A 88 -17.94 15.14 11.86
C ASP A 88 -17.18 16.23 11.07
N ASP A 89 -16.37 17.03 11.76
CA ASP A 89 -15.68 18.21 11.21
C ASP A 89 -14.36 18.46 11.96
N LEU A 90 -13.25 18.42 11.22
CA LEU A 90 -11.92 18.66 11.80
C LEU A 90 -11.70 20.11 12.23
N ALA A 91 -12.40 21.08 11.63
CA ALA A 91 -12.28 22.49 12.03
C ALA A 91 -12.75 22.73 13.47
N THR A 92 -13.64 21.88 13.97
CA THR A 92 -14.16 21.94 15.35
C THR A 92 -13.65 20.79 16.24
N PHE A 93 -12.58 20.09 15.83
CA PHE A 93 -12.03 18.91 16.50
C PHE A 93 -11.90 19.07 18.04
N HIS A 94 -11.14 20.07 18.49
CA HIS A 94 -10.92 20.31 19.93
C HIS A 94 -12.19 20.67 20.71
N ALA A 95 -13.24 21.12 20.02
CA ALA A 95 -14.52 21.40 20.63
C ALA A 95 -15.36 20.12 20.83
N GLN A 96 -15.15 19.09 20.01
CA GLN A 96 -15.94 17.84 20.00
C GLN A 96 -15.29 16.70 20.81
N VAL A 97 -13.96 16.65 20.89
CA VAL A 97 -13.26 15.51 21.51
C VAL A 97 -12.97 15.71 23.01
N PRO A 98 -12.95 14.63 23.83
CA PRO A 98 -12.38 14.66 25.16
C PRO A 98 -10.91 15.12 25.18
N GLU A 99 -10.45 15.70 26.28
CA GLU A 99 -9.05 16.14 26.44
C GLU A 99 -8.05 15.01 26.16
N SER A 100 -8.38 13.76 26.52
CA SER A 100 -7.54 12.59 26.25
C SER A 100 -7.28 12.32 24.76
N LEU A 101 -8.13 12.84 23.86
CA LEU A 101 -7.99 12.73 22.40
C LEU A 101 -7.40 13.99 21.75
N SER A 102 -7.25 15.09 22.49
CA SER A 102 -6.85 16.39 21.94
C SER A 102 -5.45 16.41 21.30
N GLN A 103 -4.59 15.45 21.65
CA GLN A 103 -3.22 15.32 21.13
C GLN A 103 -3.12 14.51 19.81
N PHE A 104 -4.21 13.89 19.35
CA PHE A 104 -4.21 13.05 18.15
C PHE A 104 -4.72 13.81 16.93
N ASN A 105 -4.23 13.45 15.75
CA ASN A 105 -4.84 13.88 14.49
C ASN A 105 -6.11 13.07 14.24
N GLY A 106 -7.18 13.75 13.84
CA GLY A 106 -8.46 13.11 13.54
C GLY A 106 -8.64 12.74 12.07
N PHE A 107 -9.65 11.93 11.81
CA PHE A 107 -10.25 11.68 10.52
C PHE A 107 -11.64 12.34 10.47
N GLU A 108 -11.97 13.00 9.35
CA GLU A 108 -13.30 13.59 9.16
C GLU A 108 -14.24 12.63 8.45
N TRP A 109 -15.37 12.31 9.09
CA TRP A 109 -16.45 11.52 8.51
C TRP A 109 -17.35 12.40 7.64
N SER A 110 -16.83 12.84 6.50
CA SER A 110 -17.54 13.69 5.56
C SER A 110 -17.20 13.32 4.11
N GLY A 111 -17.87 13.96 3.14
CA GLY A 111 -17.61 13.74 1.71
C GLY A 111 -18.13 12.40 1.18
N GLN A 112 -17.51 11.92 0.09
CA GLN A 112 -17.89 10.67 -0.58
C GLN A 112 -17.31 9.47 0.17
N GLU A 113 -18.16 8.47 0.44
CA GLU A 113 -17.82 7.17 1.07
C GLU A 113 -16.83 7.29 2.26
N PRO A 114 -17.12 8.12 3.29
CA PRO A 114 -16.23 8.31 4.44
C PRO A 114 -15.90 7.00 5.16
N GLU A 115 -16.84 6.05 5.21
CA GLU A 115 -16.67 4.74 5.81
C GLU A 115 -15.62 3.89 5.09
N ARG A 116 -15.56 3.93 3.75
CA ARG A 116 -14.53 3.23 2.96
C ARG A 116 -13.18 3.88 3.10
N ARG A 117 -13.12 5.22 3.09
CA ARG A 117 -11.87 5.96 3.33
C ARG A 117 -11.30 5.65 4.71
N LEU A 118 -12.15 5.60 5.75
CA LEU A 118 -11.72 5.19 7.08
C LEU A 118 -11.25 3.73 7.12
N ALA A 119 -11.97 2.82 6.45
CA ALA A 119 -11.58 1.42 6.36
C ALA A 119 -10.17 1.24 5.77
N ARG A 120 -9.83 1.95 4.70
CA ARG A 120 -8.46 1.95 4.12
C ARG A 120 -7.41 2.42 5.11
N VAL A 121 -7.66 3.54 5.79
CA VAL A 121 -6.75 4.05 6.84
C VAL A 121 -6.55 2.99 7.94
N VAL A 122 -7.63 2.32 8.36
CA VAL A 122 -7.55 1.21 9.33
C VAL A 122 -6.71 0.05 8.81
N LEU A 123 -6.89 -0.36 7.56
CA LEU A 123 -6.10 -1.45 6.94
C LEU A 123 -4.62 -1.07 6.75
N GLU A 124 -4.31 0.20 6.47
CA GLU A 124 -2.95 0.75 6.48
C GLU A 124 -2.35 0.70 7.90
N GLN A 125 -3.10 1.11 8.93
CA GLN A 125 -2.63 1.02 10.33
C GLN A 125 -2.39 -0.43 10.78
N LEU A 126 -3.10 -1.39 10.20
CA LEU A 126 -2.89 -2.81 10.45
C LEU A 126 -1.80 -3.45 9.56
N ASP A 127 -1.10 -2.66 8.74
CA ASP A 127 -0.06 -3.12 7.79
C ASP A 127 -0.56 -4.15 6.75
N ILE A 128 -1.88 -4.23 6.57
CA ILE A 128 -2.53 -5.01 5.51
C ILE A 128 -2.33 -4.28 4.18
N GLU A 129 -2.61 -2.97 4.15
CA GLU A 129 -2.28 -2.11 3.01
C GLU A 129 -0.87 -1.50 3.14
N GLU A 130 -0.26 -1.12 2.02
CA GLU A 130 1.07 -0.52 2.00
C GLU A 130 1.04 0.93 2.48
N ARG A 131 1.85 1.25 3.49
CA ARG A 131 1.97 2.62 4.04
C ARG A 131 2.86 3.50 3.17
N ASP A 132 3.83 2.89 2.51
CA ASP A 132 4.77 3.59 1.63
C ASP A 132 4.22 3.61 0.20
N ARG A 133 3.32 4.57 -0.03
CA ARG A 133 2.51 4.70 -1.26
C ARG A 133 3.35 5.29 -2.38
N ARG A 134 3.96 4.45 -3.20
CA ARG A 134 4.89 4.86 -4.26
C ARG A 134 4.21 4.71 -5.61
N VAL A 135 4.30 5.73 -6.46
CA VAL A 135 3.71 5.70 -7.81
C VAL A 135 4.70 6.25 -8.83
N PHE A 136 4.97 5.46 -9.87
CA PHE A 136 5.68 5.93 -11.06
C PHE A 136 4.66 6.46 -12.07
N ILE A 137 4.79 7.71 -12.50
CA ILE A 137 3.92 8.34 -13.49
C ILE A 137 4.60 8.33 -14.85
N SER A 138 4.18 7.40 -15.71
CA SER A 138 4.61 7.30 -17.10
C SER A 138 3.76 8.19 -17.99
N HIS A 139 4.41 8.97 -18.85
CA HIS A 139 3.76 9.88 -19.77
C HIS A 139 4.65 10.14 -21.00
N LYS A 140 4.03 10.53 -22.11
CA LYS A 140 4.75 11.16 -23.21
C LYS A 140 4.93 12.65 -22.91
N ARG A 141 6.17 13.13 -23.03
CA ARG A 141 6.52 14.53 -22.72
C ARG A 141 5.84 15.57 -23.60
N SER A 142 5.57 15.26 -24.87
CA SER A 142 5.01 16.22 -25.83
C SER A 142 3.57 16.60 -25.51
N ASP A 143 2.78 15.70 -24.93
CA ASP A 143 1.34 15.90 -24.73
C ASP A 143 0.81 15.49 -23.34
N GLY A 144 1.65 14.93 -22.46
CA GLY A 144 1.25 14.48 -21.11
C GLY A 144 1.98 15.13 -19.93
N LEU A 145 2.99 15.98 -20.18
CA LEU A 145 3.83 16.52 -19.10
C LEU A 145 3.06 17.37 -18.10
N ALA A 146 2.22 18.30 -18.58
CA ALA A 146 1.49 19.21 -17.70
C ALA A 146 0.52 18.47 -16.76
N ALA A 147 -0.20 17.47 -17.28
CA ALA A 147 -1.08 16.63 -16.47
C ALA A 147 -0.28 15.73 -15.50
N ALA A 148 0.88 15.20 -15.91
CA ALA A 148 1.75 14.43 -15.03
C ALA A 148 2.24 15.28 -13.84
N GLU A 149 2.67 16.51 -14.09
CA GLU A 149 3.11 17.45 -13.04
C GLU A 149 1.97 17.80 -12.08
N GLN A 150 0.78 18.06 -12.60
CA GLN A 150 -0.41 18.27 -11.78
C GLN A 150 -0.70 17.05 -10.89
N LEU A 151 -0.73 15.85 -11.46
CA LEU A 151 -0.99 14.63 -10.69
C LEU A 151 0.10 14.34 -9.66
N HIS A 152 1.36 14.67 -9.94
CA HIS A 152 2.42 14.55 -8.96
C HIS A 152 2.15 15.42 -7.73
N ASP A 153 1.76 16.68 -7.92
CA ASP A 153 1.49 17.58 -6.79
C ASP A 153 0.27 17.09 -5.99
N GLU A 154 -0.81 16.73 -6.68
CA GLU A 154 -2.04 16.25 -6.06
C GLU A 154 -1.87 14.90 -5.33
N LEU A 155 -1.11 13.96 -5.92
CA LEU A 155 -0.78 12.69 -5.27
C LEU A 155 0.12 12.90 -4.04
N THR A 156 1.03 13.88 -4.08
CA THR A 156 1.84 14.24 -2.91
C THR A 156 0.96 14.74 -1.76
N HIS A 157 -0.09 15.51 -2.05
CA HIS A 157 -1.04 15.99 -1.04
C HIS A 157 -1.80 14.86 -0.33
N VAL A 158 -2.03 13.73 -1.02
CA VAL A 158 -2.63 12.51 -0.43
C VAL A 158 -1.59 11.47 0.00
N ARG A 159 -0.37 11.91 0.31
CA ARG A 159 0.73 11.11 0.91
C ARG A 159 1.28 10.00 0.01
N PHE A 160 1.10 10.10 -1.30
CA PHE A 160 1.95 9.32 -2.20
C PHE A 160 3.35 9.95 -2.29
N SER A 161 4.32 9.12 -2.65
CA SER A 161 5.61 9.53 -3.18
C SER A 161 5.59 9.32 -4.71
N PRO A 162 5.05 10.27 -5.48
CA PRO A 162 5.04 10.18 -6.92
C PRO A 162 6.43 10.43 -7.51
N PHE A 163 6.70 9.78 -8.62
CA PHE A 163 7.88 10.01 -9.44
C PHE A 163 7.47 10.18 -10.88
N ILE A 164 7.87 11.31 -11.47
CA ILE A 164 7.76 11.55 -12.92
C ILE A 164 9.16 11.35 -13.49
N ASP A 165 9.29 10.61 -14.60
CA ASP A 165 10.56 10.58 -15.29
C ASP A 165 10.87 11.91 -16.01
N ARG A 166 11.49 12.81 -15.25
CA ARG A 166 12.06 14.08 -15.75
C ARG A 166 13.48 13.91 -16.27
N PHE A 167 14.10 12.74 -16.13
CA PHE A 167 15.52 12.56 -16.44
C PHE A 167 15.71 11.93 -17.81
N GLY A 168 16.06 12.76 -18.80
CA GLY A 168 16.73 12.20 -19.98
C GLY A 168 17.97 11.44 -19.52
N VAL A 169 18.10 10.18 -19.89
CA VAL A 169 19.33 9.42 -19.66
C VAL A 169 20.44 10.10 -20.48
N PRO A 170 21.55 10.52 -19.85
CA PRO A 170 22.65 11.17 -20.58
C PRO A 170 23.15 10.28 -21.72
N PRO A 171 23.68 10.85 -22.82
CA PRO A 171 24.30 10.07 -23.89
C PRO A 171 25.33 9.08 -23.34
N GLY A 172 25.16 7.79 -23.65
CA GLY A 172 26.02 6.70 -23.17
C GLY A 172 25.64 6.09 -21.81
N GLY A 173 24.55 6.54 -21.18
CA GLY A 173 24.03 5.96 -19.94
C GLY A 173 23.26 4.65 -20.16
N ASP A 174 23.22 3.80 -19.13
CA ASP A 174 22.37 2.61 -19.10
C ASP A 174 20.91 3.00 -18.87
N VAL A 175 20.19 3.07 -19.99
CA VAL A 175 18.78 3.42 -20.05
C VAL A 175 17.92 2.40 -19.31
N GLN A 176 18.08 1.12 -19.67
CA GLN A 176 17.21 0.05 -19.22
C GLN A 176 17.42 -0.23 -17.72
N GLY A 177 18.67 -0.16 -17.25
CA GLY A 177 18.98 -0.27 -15.83
C GLY A 177 18.29 0.80 -14.99
N ARG A 178 18.25 2.05 -15.46
CA ARG A 178 17.59 3.14 -14.72
C ARG A 178 16.06 3.03 -14.68
N ILE A 179 15.44 2.63 -15.79
CA ILE A 179 13.99 2.36 -15.83
C ILE A 179 13.66 1.22 -14.86
N ALA A 180 14.42 0.12 -14.92
CA ALA A 180 14.24 -1.03 -14.05
C ALA A 180 14.38 -0.63 -12.57
N ASP A 181 15.47 0.05 -12.20
CA ASP A 181 15.71 0.48 -10.81
C ASP A 181 14.58 1.39 -10.28
N ALA A 182 14.06 2.29 -11.13
CA ALA A 182 12.92 3.11 -10.76
C ALA A 182 11.65 2.25 -10.60
N LEU A 183 11.25 1.49 -11.61
CA LEU A 183 10.04 0.68 -11.56
C LEU A 183 10.04 -0.32 -10.39
N GLU A 184 11.16 -0.98 -10.13
CA GLU A 184 11.30 -1.89 -8.98
C GLU A 184 11.21 -1.17 -7.63
N ARG A 185 11.57 0.12 -7.57
CA ARG A 185 11.44 0.93 -6.36
C ARG A 185 10.00 1.31 -6.07
N PHE A 186 9.22 1.63 -7.11
CA PHE A 186 7.85 2.14 -6.97
C PHE A 186 6.80 1.02 -6.98
N ALA A 187 7.06 -0.12 -7.63
CA ALA A 187 6.17 -1.31 -7.69
C ALA A 187 4.73 -1.07 -8.22
N PHE A 188 4.40 0.16 -8.62
CA PHE A 188 3.14 0.57 -9.23
C PHE A 188 3.36 1.62 -10.33
N LEU A 189 2.73 1.41 -11.49
CA LEU A 189 2.81 2.27 -12.68
C LEU A 189 1.46 2.93 -12.98
N LEU A 190 1.43 4.25 -12.99
CA LEU A 190 0.34 5.06 -13.52
C LEU A 190 0.73 5.55 -14.92
N LEU A 191 0.02 5.09 -15.94
CA LEU A 191 0.26 5.50 -17.32
C LEU A 191 -0.74 6.56 -17.76
N LEU A 192 -0.26 7.69 -18.28
CA LEU A 192 -1.06 8.64 -19.04
C LEU A 192 -1.08 8.22 -20.52
N GLU A 193 -2.17 7.59 -20.96
CA GLU A 193 -2.38 7.17 -22.35
C GLU A 193 -2.96 8.36 -23.15
N THR A 194 -2.12 9.38 -23.33
CA THR A 194 -2.37 10.56 -24.17
C THR A 194 -2.34 10.20 -25.68
N PRO A 195 -2.83 11.06 -26.58
CA PRO A 195 -2.88 10.76 -28.02
C PRO A 195 -1.55 10.29 -28.62
N GLU A 196 -0.43 10.87 -28.22
CA GLU A 196 0.92 10.54 -28.69
C GLU A 196 1.66 9.55 -27.78
N ALA A 197 1.04 9.01 -26.72
CA ALA A 197 1.69 8.10 -25.79
C ALA A 197 2.31 6.87 -26.47
N HIS A 198 1.58 6.30 -27.43
CA HIS A 198 2.02 5.14 -28.23
C HIS A 198 3.25 5.39 -29.11
N LEU A 199 3.65 6.66 -29.31
CA LEU A 199 4.85 7.04 -30.07
C LEU A 199 6.11 7.12 -29.18
N SER A 200 6.04 6.65 -27.94
CA SER A 200 7.18 6.65 -27.02
C SER A 200 7.68 5.23 -26.78
N ASP A 201 8.86 4.91 -27.30
CA ASP A 201 9.54 3.63 -26.98
C ASP A 201 9.73 3.46 -25.47
N TRP A 202 9.95 4.56 -24.76
CA TRP A 202 10.09 4.60 -23.29
C TRP A 202 8.83 4.16 -22.56
N VAL A 203 7.67 4.67 -22.99
CA VAL A 203 6.37 4.28 -22.40
C VAL A 203 6.10 2.80 -22.67
N PHE A 204 6.46 2.33 -23.86
CA PHE A 204 6.35 0.91 -24.18
C PHE A 204 7.23 0.03 -23.28
N ASP A 205 8.51 0.38 -23.13
CA ASP A 205 9.46 -0.37 -22.28
C ASP A 205 9.00 -0.39 -20.80
N GLU A 206 8.46 0.71 -20.28
CA GLU A 206 7.94 0.79 -18.91
C GLU A 206 6.72 -0.11 -18.70
N VAL A 207 5.79 -0.14 -19.65
CA VAL A 207 4.60 -1.00 -19.60
C VAL A 207 5.00 -2.48 -19.73
N ASP A 208 5.88 -2.82 -20.66
CA ASP A 208 6.37 -4.19 -20.84
C ASP A 208 7.08 -4.67 -19.58
N TYR A 209 7.93 -3.83 -18.98
CA TYR A 209 8.61 -4.14 -17.73
C TYR A 209 7.60 -4.39 -16.59
N ALA A 210 6.64 -3.49 -16.41
CA ALA A 210 5.66 -3.60 -15.34
C ALA A 210 4.79 -4.86 -15.49
N LEU A 211 4.43 -5.24 -16.73
CA LEU A 211 3.71 -6.48 -17.02
C LEU A 211 4.56 -7.73 -16.75
N ALA A 212 5.79 -7.76 -17.27
CA ALA A 212 6.70 -8.89 -17.12
C ALA A 212 7.01 -9.20 -15.65
N HIS A 213 6.96 -8.18 -14.79
CA HIS A 213 7.22 -8.32 -13.37
C HIS A 213 5.95 -8.35 -12.52
N ALA A 214 4.73 -8.38 -13.09
CA ALA A 214 3.46 -8.36 -12.35
C ALA A 214 3.32 -7.17 -11.37
N MET A 215 3.75 -5.97 -11.78
CA MET A 215 3.53 -4.73 -11.03
C MET A 215 2.06 -4.33 -11.05
N GLY A 216 1.65 -3.52 -10.07
CA GLY A 216 0.35 -2.86 -10.16
C GLY A 216 0.37 -1.81 -11.27
N LEU A 217 -0.71 -1.71 -12.04
CA LEU A 217 -0.83 -0.83 -13.20
C LEU A 217 -2.22 -0.22 -13.26
N LEU A 218 -2.27 1.08 -13.55
CA LEU A 218 -3.50 1.80 -13.93
C LEU A 218 -3.20 2.68 -15.13
N ILE A 219 -4.09 2.66 -16.12
CA ILE A 219 -4.02 3.54 -17.29
C ILE A 219 -5.08 4.62 -17.16
N LEU A 220 -4.67 5.88 -17.26
CA LEU A 220 -5.57 7.00 -17.49
C LEU A 220 -5.71 7.18 -19.00
N GLN A 221 -6.85 6.74 -19.53
CA GLN A 221 -7.12 6.83 -20.96
C GLN A 221 -7.65 8.22 -21.29
N TRP A 222 -6.88 8.97 -22.09
CA TRP A 222 -7.27 10.31 -22.54
C TRP A 222 -8.53 10.26 -23.41
N PRO A 223 -9.31 11.36 -23.51
CA PRO A 223 -10.47 11.40 -24.38
C PRO A 223 -10.10 11.21 -25.86
N GLY A 224 -11.05 10.72 -26.66
CA GLY A 224 -10.89 10.59 -28.12
C GLY A 224 -10.32 9.26 -28.60
N GLU A 225 -10.37 8.21 -27.76
CA GLU A 225 -9.91 6.85 -28.09
C GLU A 225 -8.45 6.81 -28.59
N PRO A 226 -7.50 7.23 -27.75
CA PRO A 226 -6.08 7.19 -28.09
C PRO A 226 -5.66 5.76 -28.45
N THR A 227 -4.67 5.66 -29.34
CA THR A 227 -4.12 4.34 -29.74
C THR A 227 -3.51 3.67 -28.52
N PRO A 228 -3.95 2.45 -28.14
CA PRO A 228 -3.43 1.80 -26.95
C PRO A 228 -1.94 1.47 -27.07
N ILE A 229 -1.22 1.52 -25.95
CA ILE A 229 0.17 1.03 -25.90
C ILE A 229 0.19 -0.47 -26.24
N PRO A 230 1.10 -0.96 -27.10
CA PRO A 230 1.17 -2.39 -27.38
C PRO A 230 1.32 -3.25 -26.11
N GLY A 231 0.63 -4.37 -26.04
CA GLY A 231 0.63 -5.25 -24.85
C GLY A 231 -0.27 -4.79 -23.69
N SER A 232 -0.79 -3.55 -23.72
CA SER A 232 -1.62 -3.00 -22.64
C SER A 232 -3.08 -3.50 -22.58
N VAL A 233 -3.42 -4.50 -23.39
CA VAL A 233 -4.79 -5.05 -23.45
C VAL A 233 -5.12 -5.75 -22.11
N GLY A 234 -6.29 -5.45 -21.56
CA GLY A 234 -6.76 -6.04 -20.29
C GLY A 234 -6.18 -5.37 -19.03
N ILE A 235 -5.29 -4.40 -19.16
CA ILE A 235 -4.87 -3.55 -18.03
C ILE A 235 -6.06 -2.65 -17.61
N PRO A 236 -6.31 -2.47 -16.29
CA PRO A 236 -7.31 -1.54 -15.79
C PRO A 236 -7.17 -0.13 -16.36
N ARG A 237 -8.29 0.46 -16.78
CA ARG A 237 -8.33 1.81 -17.35
C ARG A 237 -9.37 2.67 -16.66
N LEU A 238 -8.98 3.88 -16.26
CA LEU A 238 -9.90 4.97 -16.00
C LEU A 238 -10.04 5.79 -17.27
N LYS A 239 -11.23 5.83 -17.86
CA LYS A 239 -11.51 6.62 -19.05
C LYS A 239 -11.86 8.05 -18.66
N LEU A 240 -11.17 9.01 -19.26
CA LEU A 240 -11.47 10.43 -19.11
C LEU A 240 -12.47 10.89 -20.17
N ASP A 241 -13.38 11.77 -19.77
CA ASP A 241 -14.30 12.45 -20.65
C ASP A 241 -13.68 13.77 -21.17
N PRO A 242 -14.10 14.30 -22.33
CA PRO A 242 -13.63 15.60 -22.81
C PRO A 242 -13.84 16.74 -21.81
N THR A 243 -14.83 16.62 -20.91
CA THR A 243 -15.10 17.59 -19.83
C THR A 243 -14.12 17.52 -18.67
N ASP A 244 -13.33 16.46 -18.59
CA ASP A 244 -12.28 16.29 -17.57
C ASP A 244 -11.01 17.04 -17.91
N ILE A 245 -10.87 17.46 -19.18
CA ILE A 245 -9.70 18.15 -19.70
C ILE A 245 -10.02 19.62 -19.92
N GLN A 246 -9.11 20.49 -19.48
CA GLN A 246 -9.17 21.92 -19.72
C GLN A 246 -7.79 22.44 -20.11
N SER A 247 -7.73 23.53 -20.87
CA SER A 247 -6.45 24.17 -21.20
C SER A 247 -6.05 25.18 -20.13
N ASN A 248 -4.81 25.11 -19.66
CA ASN A 248 -4.28 26.10 -18.73
C ASN A 248 -3.89 27.42 -19.45
N ALA A 249 -3.39 28.40 -18.69
CA ALA A 249 -2.97 29.71 -19.22
C ALA A 249 -1.88 29.65 -20.31
N HIS A 250 -1.14 28.54 -20.39
CA HIS A 250 -0.09 28.29 -21.39
C HIS A 250 -0.55 27.34 -22.50
N ASN A 251 -1.86 27.06 -22.60
CA ASN A 251 -2.47 26.20 -23.60
C ASN A 251 -1.99 24.74 -23.55
N TYR A 252 -1.59 24.26 -22.35
CA TYR A 252 -1.40 22.83 -22.09
C TYR A 252 -2.67 22.23 -21.52
N ASP A 253 -2.94 20.99 -21.89
CA ASP A 253 -4.04 20.21 -21.32
C ASP A 253 -3.73 19.84 -19.87
N VAL A 254 -4.65 20.15 -18.98
CA VAL A 254 -4.65 19.83 -17.56
C VAL A 254 -6.01 19.26 -17.15
N LEU A 255 -6.07 18.64 -15.99
CA LEU A 255 -7.26 18.00 -15.46
C LEU A 255 -8.12 19.01 -14.69
N THR A 256 -9.44 18.85 -14.77
CA THR A 256 -10.38 19.57 -13.90
C THR A 256 -10.29 19.06 -12.45
N PRO A 257 -10.64 19.86 -11.44
CA PRO A 257 -10.61 19.42 -10.04
C PRO A 257 -11.42 18.14 -9.79
N ASP A 258 -12.62 18.04 -10.35
CA ASP A 258 -13.47 16.84 -10.20
C ASP A 258 -12.82 15.59 -10.82
N ALA A 259 -12.11 15.75 -11.95
CA ALA A 259 -11.38 14.67 -12.59
C ALA A 259 -10.17 14.24 -11.75
N VAL A 260 -9.42 15.19 -11.20
CA VAL A 260 -8.30 14.93 -10.28
C VAL A 260 -8.80 14.11 -9.08
N ASP A 261 -9.87 14.53 -8.42
CA ASP A 261 -10.43 13.82 -7.27
C ASP A 261 -10.81 12.37 -7.62
N ARG A 262 -11.41 12.16 -8.80
CA ARG A 262 -11.75 10.81 -9.29
C ARG A 262 -10.50 9.99 -9.62
N ILE A 263 -9.51 10.58 -10.28
CA ILE A 263 -8.24 9.92 -10.63
C ILE A 263 -7.51 9.49 -9.36
N ILE A 264 -7.40 10.36 -8.36
CA ILE A 264 -6.74 10.03 -7.10
C ILE A 264 -7.38 8.78 -6.51
N ARG A 265 -8.71 8.75 -6.33
CA ARG A 265 -9.42 7.59 -5.76
C ARG A 265 -9.12 6.28 -6.51
N GLU A 266 -9.14 6.32 -7.84
CA GLU A 266 -8.81 5.15 -8.66
C GLU A 266 -7.35 4.74 -8.54
N VAL A 267 -6.42 5.69 -8.45
CA VAL A 267 -5.00 5.42 -8.18
C VAL A 267 -4.83 4.77 -6.80
N GLU A 268 -5.52 5.27 -5.76
CA GLU A 268 -5.47 4.67 -4.41
C GLU A 268 -5.93 3.21 -4.44
N ALA A 269 -7.07 2.94 -5.06
CA ALA A 269 -7.65 1.60 -5.17
C ALA A 269 -6.75 0.65 -5.98
N ALA A 270 -6.29 1.10 -7.16
CA ALA A 270 -5.44 0.29 -8.03
C ALA A 270 -4.07 0.01 -7.39
N HIS A 271 -3.48 0.98 -6.71
CA HIS A 271 -2.22 0.82 -5.99
C HIS A 271 -2.34 -0.21 -4.86
N ALA A 272 -3.33 -0.05 -3.97
CA ALA A 272 -3.55 -0.96 -2.85
C ALA A 272 -3.76 -2.41 -3.34
N HIS A 273 -4.62 -2.59 -4.35
CA HIS A 273 -4.85 -3.90 -4.96
C HIS A 273 -3.60 -4.49 -5.61
N GLY A 274 -2.85 -3.68 -6.37
CA GLY A 274 -1.63 -4.10 -7.06
C GLY A 274 -0.55 -4.60 -6.09
N ILE A 275 -0.27 -3.84 -5.04
CA ILE A 275 0.75 -4.19 -4.04
C ILE A 275 0.35 -5.42 -3.23
N VAL A 276 -0.91 -5.48 -2.75
CA VAL A 276 -1.43 -6.65 -2.01
C VAL A 276 -1.39 -7.91 -2.87
N ARG A 277 -1.83 -7.82 -4.13
CA ARG A 277 -1.75 -8.96 -5.07
C ARG A 277 -0.32 -9.46 -5.20
N ARG A 278 0.65 -8.56 -5.35
CA ARG A 278 2.06 -8.92 -5.52
C ARG A 278 2.64 -9.60 -4.28
N ARG A 279 2.40 -9.06 -3.08
CA ARG A 279 2.81 -9.70 -1.81
C ARG A 279 2.25 -11.11 -1.68
N ARG A 280 0.97 -11.30 -2.03
CA ARG A 280 0.34 -12.62 -2.02
C ARG A 280 0.97 -13.60 -3.00
N MET A 281 1.33 -13.13 -4.21
CA MET A 281 2.03 -13.97 -5.18
C MET A 281 3.36 -14.46 -4.60
N LEU A 282 4.18 -13.57 -4.04
CA LEU A 282 5.45 -13.91 -3.41
C LEU A 282 5.27 -14.93 -2.27
N LEU A 283 4.38 -14.65 -1.31
CA LEU A 283 4.15 -15.56 -0.18
C LEU A 283 3.65 -16.92 -0.64
N ARG A 284 2.75 -16.94 -1.63
CA ARG A 284 2.23 -18.19 -2.18
C ARG A 284 3.32 -19.00 -2.87
N SER A 285 4.21 -18.35 -3.63
CA SER A 285 5.36 -19.02 -4.25
C SER A 285 6.30 -19.61 -3.20
N VAL A 286 6.56 -18.89 -2.10
CA VAL A 286 7.34 -19.41 -0.96
C VAL A 286 6.64 -20.62 -0.33
N GLN A 287 5.35 -20.48 -0.03
CA GLN A 287 4.56 -21.54 0.60
C GLN A 287 4.54 -22.82 -0.27
N GLU A 288 4.23 -22.69 -1.57
CA GLU A 288 4.19 -23.82 -2.50
C GLU A 288 5.57 -24.50 -2.63
N ALA A 289 6.66 -23.73 -2.65
CA ALA A 289 8.02 -24.27 -2.73
C ALA A 289 8.45 -25.01 -1.45
N ALA A 290 8.07 -24.49 -0.27
CA ALA A 290 8.38 -25.10 1.03
C ALA A 290 7.53 -26.34 1.30
N GLU A 291 6.21 -26.28 1.05
CA GLU A 291 5.29 -27.41 1.19
C GLU A 291 5.63 -28.53 0.20
N GLY A 292 6.07 -28.20 -1.01
CA GLY A 292 6.56 -29.17 -2.01
C GLY A 292 7.76 -30.00 -1.53
N ARG A 293 8.44 -29.56 -0.47
CA ARG A 293 9.56 -30.26 0.18
C ARG A 293 9.24 -30.78 1.58
N GLY A 294 7.95 -30.80 1.94
CA GLY A 294 7.46 -31.39 3.18
C GLY A 294 7.59 -30.48 4.41
N ALA A 295 7.82 -29.17 4.23
CA ALA A 295 7.68 -28.20 5.31
C ALA A 295 6.21 -27.83 5.53
N THR A 296 5.88 -27.34 6.73
CA THR A 296 4.60 -26.72 7.04
C THR A 296 4.75 -25.21 7.08
N CYS A 297 3.78 -24.49 6.51
CA CYS A 297 3.77 -23.03 6.52
C CYS A 297 2.61 -22.50 7.37
N THR A 298 2.94 -21.61 8.32
CA THR A 298 1.96 -20.89 9.14
C THR A 298 2.03 -19.41 8.80
N ALA A 299 0.93 -18.84 8.31
CA ALA A 299 0.86 -17.40 8.06
C ALA A 299 0.92 -16.62 9.37
N LEU A 300 1.77 -15.59 9.37
CA LEU A 300 1.92 -14.61 10.43
C LEU A 300 1.39 -13.24 9.95
N LYS A 301 1.56 -12.23 10.78
CA LYS A 301 1.25 -10.83 10.48
C LYS A 301 2.24 -10.26 9.47
N ASP A 302 1.98 -9.05 9.00
CA ASP A 302 2.94 -8.22 8.25
C ASP A 302 3.55 -8.94 7.04
N TRP A 303 2.73 -9.73 6.33
CA TRP A 303 3.14 -10.48 5.15
C TRP A 303 4.31 -11.44 5.41
N THR A 304 4.28 -12.12 6.55
CA THR A 304 5.32 -13.06 6.99
C THR A 304 4.77 -14.49 7.08
N LEU A 305 5.62 -15.49 6.80
CA LEU A 305 5.38 -16.92 7.05
C LEU A 305 6.36 -17.43 8.10
N GLU A 306 5.86 -18.27 8.99
CA GLU A 306 6.68 -19.21 9.71
C GLU A 306 6.71 -20.53 8.95
N ILE A 307 7.90 -21.02 8.63
CA ILE A 307 8.12 -22.29 7.94
C ILE A 307 8.81 -23.25 8.90
N SER A 308 8.23 -24.41 9.10
CA SER A 308 8.78 -25.49 9.94
C SER A 308 8.98 -26.73 9.09
N GLY A 309 10.22 -27.21 8.98
CA GLY A 309 10.53 -28.37 8.15
C GLY A 309 11.77 -29.14 8.61
N PRO A 310 12.24 -30.11 7.81
CA PRO A 310 13.39 -30.94 8.16
C PRO A 310 14.70 -30.16 8.37
N ARG A 311 14.83 -28.97 7.76
CA ARG A 311 15.99 -28.09 7.90
C ARG A 311 15.93 -27.18 9.14
N GLY A 312 14.82 -27.19 9.88
CA GLY A 312 14.59 -26.32 11.03
C GLY A 312 13.44 -25.36 10.80
N ARG A 313 13.49 -24.24 11.51
CA ARG A 313 12.47 -23.19 11.50
C ARG A 313 13.02 -21.97 10.77
N ALA A 314 12.20 -21.38 9.90
CA ALA A 314 12.53 -20.14 9.21
C ALA A 314 11.36 -19.15 9.31
N ILE A 315 11.70 -17.88 9.44
CA ILE A 315 10.77 -16.75 9.38
C ILE A 315 10.99 -16.04 8.05
N VAL A 316 9.95 -15.94 7.23
CA VAL A 316 10.06 -15.45 5.85
C VAL A 316 9.14 -14.27 5.65
N ALA A 317 9.69 -13.10 5.39
CA ALA A 317 8.92 -11.92 4.99
C ALA A 317 9.03 -11.68 3.49
N VAL A 318 8.09 -10.94 2.91
CA VAL A 318 8.13 -10.55 1.49
C VAL A 318 8.18 -9.03 1.31
N SER A 319 8.96 -8.57 0.33
CA SER A 319 8.94 -7.19 -0.16
C SER A 319 8.47 -7.15 -1.62
N PRO A 320 7.35 -6.46 -1.94
CA PRO A 320 6.84 -6.36 -3.29
C PRO A 320 7.68 -5.42 -4.18
N ARG A 321 8.66 -4.74 -3.61
CA ARG A 321 9.51 -3.73 -4.25
C ARG A 321 10.99 -4.02 -3.95
N LEU A 322 11.86 -3.09 -4.31
CA LEU A 322 13.24 -3.10 -3.81
C LEU A 322 13.25 -3.16 -2.27
N PRO A 323 14.00 -4.10 -1.68
CA PRO A 323 14.08 -4.25 -0.24
C PRO A 323 14.82 -3.06 0.38
N GLU A 324 14.35 -2.64 1.54
CA GLU A 324 14.93 -1.54 2.34
C GLU A 324 15.36 -2.01 3.73
N SER A 325 16.10 -1.16 4.44
CA SER A 325 16.58 -1.45 5.80
C SER A 325 15.44 -1.77 6.77
N GLU A 326 14.30 -1.09 6.63
CA GLU A 326 13.10 -1.32 7.44
C GLU A 326 12.51 -2.72 7.22
N ASP A 327 12.59 -3.27 6.00
CA ASP A 327 12.11 -4.62 5.72
C ASP A 327 12.93 -5.67 6.49
N LEU A 328 14.26 -5.52 6.49
CA LEU A 328 15.16 -6.38 7.25
C LEU A 328 14.96 -6.22 8.76
N HIS A 329 14.78 -4.99 9.25
CA HIS A 329 14.52 -4.75 10.66
C HIS A 329 13.23 -5.43 11.13
N ARG A 330 12.13 -5.27 10.38
CA ARG A 330 10.83 -5.88 10.73
C ARG A 330 10.89 -7.41 10.73
N LEU A 331 11.63 -7.98 9.79
CA LEU A 331 11.88 -9.42 9.74
C LEU A 331 12.68 -9.88 10.97
N ASP A 332 13.76 -9.17 11.33
CA ASP A 332 14.60 -9.48 12.49
C ASP A 332 13.81 -9.40 13.81
N ASP A 333 13.01 -8.36 14.01
CA ASP A 333 12.13 -8.20 15.17
C ASP A 333 11.08 -9.32 15.25
N THR A 334 10.47 -9.67 14.11
CA THR A 334 9.51 -10.78 14.04
C THR A 334 10.17 -12.11 14.37
N ARG A 335 11.39 -12.35 13.85
CA ARG A 335 12.18 -13.53 14.21
C ARG A 335 12.45 -13.56 15.70
N ASP A 336 12.98 -12.50 16.29
CA ASP A 336 13.38 -12.47 17.69
C ASP A 336 12.21 -12.70 18.66
N ARG A 337 11.00 -12.23 18.31
CA ARG A 337 9.78 -12.49 19.10
C ARG A 337 9.31 -13.95 19.03
N ILE A 338 9.56 -14.64 17.92
CA ILE A 338 9.05 -15.99 17.67
C ILE A 338 10.08 -17.07 18.02
N ASP A 339 11.28 -16.93 17.48
CA ASP A 339 12.45 -17.78 17.72
C ASP A 339 13.73 -17.06 17.25
N PRO A 340 14.54 -16.49 18.16
CA PRO A 340 15.79 -15.82 17.83
C PRO A 340 16.82 -16.67 17.08
N TYR A 341 16.67 -18.00 17.08
CA TYR A 341 17.58 -18.93 16.43
C TYR A 341 17.10 -19.43 15.06
N ALA A 342 15.85 -19.10 14.68
CA ALA A 342 15.32 -19.43 13.36
C ALA A 342 16.12 -18.71 12.25
N ASP A 343 16.16 -19.31 11.07
CA ASP A 343 16.65 -18.60 9.89
C ASP A 343 15.65 -17.49 9.53
N ALA A 344 16.13 -16.37 8.98
CA ALA A 344 15.26 -15.27 8.59
C ALA A 344 15.56 -14.83 7.15
N VAL A 345 14.55 -14.95 6.29
CA VAL A 345 14.68 -14.73 4.85
C VAL A 345 13.73 -13.62 4.41
N LEU A 346 14.28 -12.57 3.79
CA LEU A 346 13.49 -11.55 3.12
C LEU A 346 13.45 -11.85 1.62
N VAL A 347 12.29 -12.30 1.16
CA VAL A 347 12.04 -12.57 -0.26
C VAL A 347 11.62 -11.27 -0.95
N HIS A 348 12.30 -10.85 -2.01
CA HIS A 348 12.00 -9.59 -2.68
C HIS A 348 11.70 -9.76 -4.17
N ALA A 349 10.82 -8.90 -4.70
CA ALA A 349 10.41 -8.94 -6.09
C ALA A 349 11.42 -8.29 -7.06
N ALA A 350 12.40 -7.55 -6.54
CA ALA A 350 13.43 -6.94 -7.38
C ALA A 350 14.30 -8.00 -8.07
N ARG A 351 14.55 -7.82 -9.36
CA ARG A 351 15.33 -8.74 -10.19
C ARG A 351 16.82 -8.64 -9.87
N ARG A 352 17.28 -7.45 -9.53
CA ARG A 352 18.68 -7.18 -9.18
C ARG A 352 18.74 -6.09 -8.11
N LEU A 353 19.64 -6.27 -7.15
CA LEU A 353 20.05 -5.20 -6.27
C LEU A 353 21.28 -4.52 -6.88
N ASP A 354 21.20 -3.20 -7.06
CA ASP A 354 22.38 -2.40 -7.39
C ASP A 354 23.47 -2.58 -6.31
N GLU A 355 24.73 -2.39 -6.70
CA GLU A 355 25.86 -2.64 -5.83
C GLU A 355 25.85 -1.76 -4.55
N PRO A 356 25.53 -0.45 -4.62
CA PRO A 356 25.38 0.38 -3.43
C PRO A 356 24.32 -0.14 -2.44
N ARG A 357 23.12 -0.48 -2.90
CA ARG A 357 22.03 -1.01 -2.07
C ARG A 357 22.42 -2.35 -1.49
N ARG A 358 22.98 -3.26 -2.29
CA ARG A 358 23.46 -4.56 -1.81
C ARG A 358 24.46 -4.38 -0.68
N ARG A 359 25.46 -3.51 -0.86
CA ARG A 359 26.45 -3.20 0.20
C ARG A 359 25.81 -2.59 1.44
N HIS A 360 24.85 -1.70 1.27
CA HIS A 360 24.13 -1.09 2.39
C HIS A 360 23.33 -2.14 3.18
N LEU A 361 22.57 -3.00 2.50
CA LEU A 361 21.78 -4.04 3.15
C LEU A 361 22.67 -5.10 3.81
N GLU A 362 23.81 -5.47 3.22
CA GLU A 362 24.80 -6.32 3.90
C GLU A 362 25.37 -5.66 5.16
N TRP A 363 25.64 -4.35 5.12
CA TRP A 363 26.03 -3.61 6.31
C TRP A 363 24.92 -3.59 7.39
N VAL A 364 23.65 -3.44 6.98
CA VAL A 364 22.50 -3.53 7.89
C VAL A 364 22.38 -4.92 8.49
N LYS A 365 22.52 -6.00 7.71
CA LYS A 365 22.47 -7.38 8.20
C LYS A 365 23.53 -7.61 9.28
N GLY A 366 24.76 -7.14 9.06
CA GLY A 366 25.87 -7.35 10.00
C GLY A 366 26.14 -8.84 10.19
N GLU A 367 26.24 -9.30 11.44
CA GLU A 367 26.44 -10.72 11.77
C GLU A 367 25.13 -11.50 11.97
N ARG A 368 23.97 -10.86 11.77
CA ARG A 368 22.67 -11.50 11.94
C ARG A 368 22.42 -12.53 10.84
N ARG A 369 21.71 -13.60 11.18
CA ARG A 369 21.26 -14.64 10.26
C ARG A 369 20.05 -14.18 9.45
N LEU A 370 20.27 -13.14 8.67
CA LEU A 370 19.31 -12.59 7.71
C LEU A 370 19.77 -12.94 6.31
N GLU A 371 18.84 -13.29 5.43
CA GLU A 371 19.11 -13.57 4.02
C GLU A 371 18.18 -12.75 3.11
N LEU A 372 18.71 -12.33 1.97
CA LEU A 372 17.94 -11.67 0.90
C LEU A 372 17.81 -12.65 -0.25
N LEU A 373 16.58 -12.99 -0.60
CA LEU A 373 16.30 -13.95 -1.66
C LEU A 373 15.47 -13.29 -2.77
N PRO A 374 15.95 -13.21 -4.01
CA PRO A 374 15.13 -12.70 -5.11
C PRO A 374 14.02 -13.72 -5.45
N GLU A 375 12.89 -13.23 -5.95
CA GLU A 375 11.70 -14.04 -6.29
C GLU A 375 12.04 -15.23 -7.20
N ASN A 376 12.94 -15.05 -8.16
CA ASN A 376 13.34 -16.11 -9.09
C ASN A 376 14.19 -17.23 -8.46
N ALA A 377 14.68 -17.05 -7.23
CA ALA A 377 15.46 -18.04 -6.49
C ALA A 377 14.61 -18.86 -5.49
N ILE A 378 13.34 -18.50 -5.26
CA ILE A 378 12.45 -19.18 -4.29
C ILE A 378 12.44 -20.70 -4.48
N GLY A 379 12.36 -21.18 -5.73
CA GLY A 379 12.28 -22.61 -6.02
C GLY A 379 13.53 -23.40 -5.60
N GLY A 380 14.70 -22.76 -5.54
CA GLY A 380 15.97 -23.39 -5.17
C GLY A 380 16.24 -23.46 -3.67
N GLU A 381 15.61 -22.58 -2.88
CA GLU A 381 15.96 -22.36 -1.48
C GLU A 381 15.48 -23.46 -0.54
N TRP A 382 14.22 -23.85 -0.66
CA TRP A 382 13.56 -24.71 0.32
C TRP A 382 14.04 -26.17 0.31
#